data_AF-A0A4Q3RPH7-F1
#
_entry.id   AF-A0A4Q3RPH7-F1
#
_cell.length_a   1.000
_cell.length_b   1.000
_cell.length_c   1.000
_cell.angle_alpha   90.00
_cell.angle_beta   90.00
_cell.angle_gamma   90.00
#
_symmetry.space_group_name_H-M   'P 1'
#
loop_
_entity.id
_entity.type
_entity.pdbx_description
1 polymer ?
#
loop_
_entity_poly.entity_id
_entity_poly.type
_entity_poly.pdbx_seq_one_letter_code
_entity_poly.pdbx_strand_id
1 'polypeptide(L)'
;MDAFYFDIPEDADCIFMFNPFDEVIMSGVIENIEISLEENPRAVTIIYANPMQKHLFLNAGYTQTYHTIKMKYLEAVILTK
;
A
#
# COMPACT_ATOMS: atom_id res chain seq x y z
N MET A 1 -14.66 -3.48 -1.95
CA MET A 1 -13.85 -3.68 -3.17
C MET A 1 -12.52 -4.23 -2.73
N ASP A 2 -12.01 -5.24 -3.44
CA ASP A 2 -10.67 -5.78 -3.23
C ASP A 2 -9.65 -4.75 -3.73
N ALA A 3 -8.59 -4.48 -2.95
CA ALA A 3 -7.54 -3.55 -3.33
C ALA A 3 -6.83 -3.99 -4.62
N PHE A 4 -6.85 -5.29 -4.93
CA PHE A 4 -6.30 -5.86 -6.15
C PHE A 4 -6.97 -5.33 -7.43
N TYR A 5 -8.26 -4.97 -7.38
CA TYR A 5 -9.02 -4.47 -8.54
C TYR A 5 -9.27 -2.95 -8.48
N PHE A 6 -8.50 -2.24 -7.66
CA PHE A 6 -8.66 -0.79 -7.54
C PHE A 6 -7.85 -0.08 -8.62
N ASP A 7 -8.55 0.65 -9.49
CA ASP A 7 -7.93 1.52 -10.49
C ASP A 7 -7.31 2.73 -9.81
N ILE A 8 -6.01 2.94 -10.00
CA ILE A 8 -5.28 4.09 -9.44
C ILE A 8 -5.64 5.34 -10.25
N PRO A 9 -6.24 6.38 -9.66
CA PRO A 9 -6.52 7.63 -10.37
C PRO A 9 -5.23 8.28 -10.90
N GLU A 10 -5.31 8.86 -12.10
CA GLU A 10 -4.16 9.50 -12.76
C GLU A 10 -3.61 10.71 -11.99
N ASP A 11 -4.47 11.38 -11.21
CA ASP A 11 -4.13 12.53 -10.39
C ASP A 11 -3.74 12.17 -8.94
N ALA A 12 -3.72 10.87 -8.60
CA ALA A 12 -3.33 10.42 -7.27
C ALA A 12 -1.79 10.46 -7.11
N ASP A 13 -1.31 11.38 -6.28
CA ASP A 13 0.10 11.51 -5.88
C ASP A 13 0.38 10.98 -4.47
N CYS A 14 -0.66 10.58 -3.74
CA CYS A 14 -0.56 10.03 -2.38
C CYS A 14 -1.49 8.83 -2.21
N ILE A 15 -0.92 7.69 -1.84
CA ILE A 15 -1.65 6.44 -1.62
C ILE A 15 -1.51 6.05 -0.16
N PHE A 16 -2.64 6.03 0.56
CA PHE A 16 -2.71 5.58 1.95
C PHE A 16 -3.25 4.16 2.02
N MET A 17 -2.49 3.27 2.67
CA MET A 17 -2.86 1.88 2.91
C MET A 17 -2.80 1.58 4.40
N PHE A 18 -3.82 0.89 4.88
CA PHE A 18 -3.91 0.37 6.23
C PHE A 18 -4.42 -1.07 6.12
N ASN A 19 -3.89 -1.99 6.95
CA ASN A 19 -4.37 -3.36 7.16
C ASN A 19 -3.81 -4.50 6.25
N PRO A 20 -4.02 -5.79 6.64
CA PRO A 20 -3.15 -6.91 6.29
C PRO A 20 -3.62 -7.57 4.99
N PHE A 21 -3.19 -7.02 3.87
CA PHE A 21 -3.19 -7.78 2.63
C PHE A 21 -2.06 -8.81 2.70
N ASP A 22 -2.35 -10.04 2.26
CA ASP A 22 -1.31 -11.04 2.09
C ASP A 22 -0.35 -10.65 0.94
N GLU A 23 0.68 -11.45 0.75
CA GLU A 23 1.71 -11.18 -0.26
C GLU A 23 1.14 -11.13 -1.68
N VAL A 24 0.11 -11.94 -1.98
CA VAL A 24 -0.50 -12.01 -3.31
C VAL A 24 -1.25 -10.72 -3.62
N ILE A 25 -2.11 -10.27 -2.70
CA ILE A 25 -2.88 -9.05 -2.88
C ILE A 25 -1.93 -7.84 -2.94
N MET A 26 -0.91 -7.79 -2.08
CA MET A 26 0.05 -6.69 -2.09
C MET A 26 0.88 -6.62 -3.37
N SER A 27 1.24 -7.77 -3.95
CA SER A 27 1.97 -7.81 -5.21
C SER A 27 1.14 -7.21 -6.35
N GLY A 28 -0.16 -7.55 -6.43
CA GLY A 28 -1.06 -6.97 -7.43
C GLY A 28 -1.31 -5.47 -7.22
N VAL A 29 -1.42 -5.01 -5.97
CA VAL A 29 -1.52 -3.57 -5.67
C VAL A 29 -0.29 -2.82 -6.18
N ILE A 30 0.91 -3.36 -5.95
CA ILE A 30 2.15 -2.74 -6.43
C ILE A 30 2.19 -2.74 -7.96
N GLU A 31 1.82 -3.86 -8.60
CA GLU A 31 1.74 -3.96 -10.06
C GLU A 31 0.80 -2.90 -10.66
N ASN A 32 -0.39 -2.71 -10.09
CA ASN A 32 -1.32 -1.68 -10.54
C ASN A 32 -0.77 -0.26 -10.38
N ILE A 33 -0.01 -0.01 -9.29
CA ILE A 33 0.66 1.29 -9.09
C ILE A 33 1.73 1.49 -10.15
N GLU A 34 2.58 0.50 -10.41
CA GLU A 34 3.63 0.60 -11.43
C GLU A 34 3.04 0.83 -12.82
N ILE A 35 2.00 0.08 -13.21
CA ILE A 35 1.28 0.29 -14.48
C ILE A 35 0.77 1.73 -14.57
N SER A 36 0.15 2.24 -13.50
CA SER A 36 -0.34 3.63 -13.45
C SER A 36 0.79 4.66 -13.60
N LEU A 37 1.99 4.38 -13.09
CA LEU A 37 3.16 5.25 -13.20
C LEU A 37 3.85 5.14 -14.56
N GLU A 38 3.80 3.98 -15.21
CA GLU A 38 4.25 3.80 -16.59
C GLU A 38 3.35 4.56 -17.58
N GLU A 39 2.03 4.47 -17.39
CA GLU A 39 1.04 5.16 -18.23
C GLU A 39 1.02 6.67 -18.00
N ASN A 40 1.14 7.11 -16.74
CA ASN A 40 1.16 8.52 -16.36
C ASN A 40 2.29 8.80 -15.34
N PRO A 41 3.53 9.08 -15.82
CA PRO A 41 4.68 9.31 -14.96
C PRO A 41 4.51 10.50 -14.01
N ARG A 42 4.52 10.22 -12.72
CA ARG A 42 4.39 11.22 -11.65
C ARG A 42 5.12 10.79 -10.38
N ALA A 43 5.32 11.73 -9.47
CA ALA A 43 5.80 11.42 -8.13
C ALA A 43 4.64 10.87 -7.28
N VAL A 44 4.87 9.75 -6.60
CA VAL A 44 3.87 9.16 -5.68
C VAL A 44 4.45 8.97 -4.28
N THR A 45 3.65 9.27 -3.27
CA THR A 45 3.96 9.01 -1.86
C THR A 45 3.12 7.87 -1.33
N ILE A 46 3.77 6.79 -0.89
CA ILE A 46 3.11 5.64 -0.28
C ILE A 46 3.14 5.77 1.24
N ILE A 47 1.96 5.84 1.86
CA ILE A 47 1.80 5.83 3.31
C ILE A 47 1.23 4.48 3.70
N TYR A 48 2.07 3.59 4.23
CA TYR A 48 1.68 2.23 4.60
C TYR A 48 1.70 2.04 6.12
N ALA A 49 0.52 1.97 6.72
CA ALA A 49 0.33 1.70 8.13
C ALA A 49 0.05 0.19 8.39
N ASN A 50 0.73 -0.37 9.39
CA ASN A 50 0.90 -1.81 9.63
C ASN A 50 1.54 -2.57 8.44
N PRO A 51 2.78 -2.25 8.04
CA PRO A 51 3.34 -2.65 6.76
C PRO A 51 3.94 -4.07 6.78
N MET A 52 3.08 -5.09 6.88
CA MET A 52 3.49 -6.51 6.96
C MET A 52 4.30 -6.96 5.74
N GLN A 53 3.96 -6.45 4.56
CA GLN A 53 4.61 -6.79 3.28
C GLN A 53 5.51 -5.66 2.75
N LYS A 54 6.11 -4.85 3.64
CA LYS A 54 6.96 -3.71 3.22
C LYS A 54 8.10 -4.08 2.27
N HIS A 55 8.59 -5.32 2.35
CA HIS A 55 9.71 -5.77 1.56
C HIS A 55 9.39 -5.80 0.06
N LEU A 56 8.13 -5.98 -0.33
CA LEU A 56 7.70 -5.94 -1.72
C LEU A 56 7.92 -4.55 -2.34
N PHE A 57 7.58 -3.48 -1.63
CA PHE A 57 7.86 -2.11 -2.06
C PHE A 57 9.36 -1.85 -2.19
N LEU A 58 10.17 -2.31 -1.24
CA LEU A 58 11.62 -2.15 -1.30
C LEU A 58 12.24 -2.88 -2.51
N ASN A 59 11.73 -4.08 -2.83
CA ASN A 59 12.16 -4.85 -3.99
C ASN A 59 11.73 -4.21 -5.31
N ALA A 60 10.59 -3.51 -5.34
CA ALA A 60 10.12 -2.72 -6.48
C ALA A 60 10.87 -1.38 -6.65
N GLY A 61 11.85 -1.06 -5.79
CA GLY A 61 12.68 0.14 -5.92
C GLY A 61 12.20 1.35 -5.12
N TYR A 62 11.14 1.21 -4.32
CA TYR A 62 10.69 2.28 -3.43
C TYR A 62 11.68 2.50 -2.30
N THR A 63 11.87 3.77 -1.92
CA THR A 63 12.76 4.15 -0.83
C THR A 63 11.97 4.55 0.40
N GLN A 64 12.32 3.98 1.56
CA GLN A 64 11.74 4.37 2.85
C GLN A 64 12.30 5.74 3.28
N THR A 65 11.48 6.78 3.21
CA THR A 65 11.85 8.16 3.60
C THR A 65 11.54 8.48 5.07
N TYR A 66 10.52 7.82 5.64
CA TYR A 66 10.12 7.96 7.04
C TYR A 66 9.61 6.62 7.59
N HIS A 67 9.94 6.32 8.84
CA HIS A 67 9.43 5.16 9.55
C HIS A 67 9.19 5.51 11.01
N THR A 68 7.99 5.24 11.49
CA THR A 68 7.64 5.39 12.91
C THR A 68 6.85 4.18 13.38
N ILE A 69 7.10 3.78 14.62
CA ILE A 69 6.30 2.77 15.31
C ILE A 69 5.58 3.51 16.43
N LYS A 70 4.27 3.74 16.24
CA LYS A 70 3.38 4.28 17.26
C LYS A 70 2.28 3.27 17.53
N MET A 71 1.94 3.08 18.81
CA MET A 71 1.06 2.02 19.35
C MET A 71 1.70 0.63 19.29
N LYS A 72 2.19 0.15 20.44
CA LYS A 72 2.90 -1.13 20.55
C LYS A 72 1.98 -2.36 20.44
N TYR A 73 0.65 -2.17 20.41
CA TYR A 73 -0.38 -3.22 20.53
C TYR A 73 -1.77 -2.83 19.95
N LEU A 74 -1.89 -2.31 18.73
CA LEU A 74 -3.26 -2.09 18.20
C LEU A 74 -3.82 -3.38 17.58
N GLU A 75 -4.76 -4.00 18.29
CA GLU A 75 -5.58 -5.15 17.87
C GLU A 75 -7.06 -4.71 17.89
N ALA A 76 -7.87 -5.11 16.91
CA ALA A 76 -9.30 -4.80 16.90
C ALA A 76 -10.17 -5.93 16.33
N VAL A 77 -11.28 -6.20 17.01
CA VAL A 77 -12.40 -7.06 16.61
C VAL A 77 -13.69 -6.33 16.98
N ILE A 78 -14.63 -6.20 16.04
CA ILE A 78 -16.04 -5.94 16.37
C ILE A 78 -16.94 -6.83 15.51
N LEU A 79 -17.63 -7.74 16.19
CA LEU A 79 -18.61 -8.70 15.68
C LEU A 79 -20.02 -8.24 16.05
N THR A 80 -21.02 -8.59 15.26
CA THR A 80 -22.42 -8.76 15.72
C THR A 80 -23.12 -9.76 14.79
N LYS A 81 -24.17 -10.43 15.29
CA LYS A 81 -24.89 -11.50 14.58
C LYS A 81 -25.80 -10.96 13.49
#